data_AF-A0A523QYF5-F1
#
_entry.id   AF-A0A523QYF5-F1
#
_cell.length_a   1.000
_cell.length_b   1.000
_cell.length_c   1.000
_cell.angle_alpha   90.00
_cell.angle_beta   90.00
_cell.angle_gamma   90.00
#
_symmetry.space_group_name_H-M   'P 1'
#
loop_
_entity.id
_entity.type
_entity.pdbx_description
1 polymer ?
#
loop_
_entity_poly.entity_id
_entity_poly.type
_entity_poly.pdbx_seq_one_letter_code
_entity_poly.pdbx_strand_id
1 'polypeptide(L)'
;MRRQIPLLLTFLTGIAIIISFFIPHRPFNEVQDILLDWAIIISGFALLLGIHSLLRKHIIHIQRKDTGWGYSIVLTSFFIGVFVVGVISAIKYKGYSLTPGSSLYYVYDYMIIPLSATMFSLLAFFIASAAYRAFRARKLNATLLLIAAVVVMLGRVPIAENAFFKFLTRFSDWFMFIPQMAA
;
A
#
# COMPACT_ATOMS: atom_id res chain seq x y z
N MET A 1 -7.23 25.84 -14.86
CA MET A 1 -7.64 25.05 -16.05
C MET A 1 -6.58 24.05 -16.54
N ARG A 2 -5.27 24.38 -16.67
CA ARG A 2 -4.24 23.41 -17.16
C ARG A 2 -4.07 22.13 -16.33
N ARG A 3 -4.42 22.13 -15.03
CA ARG A 3 -4.40 20.93 -14.16
C ARG A 3 -5.71 20.13 -14.12
N GLN A 4 -6.83 20.76 -14.46
CA GLN A 4 -8.15 20.12 -14.35
C GLN A 4 -8.36 19.09 -15.47
N ILE A 5 -7.82 19.34 -16.66
CA ILE A 5 -7.93 18.43 -17.80
C ILE A 5 -7.20 17.10 -17.52
N PRO A 6 -5.91 17.09 -17.09
CA PRO A 6 -5.25 15.84 -16.70
C PRO A 6 -5.97 15.11 -15.57
N LEU A 7 -6.43 15.83 -14.55
CA LEU A 7 -7.14 15.22 -13.41
C LEU A 7 -8.45 14.54 -13.85
N LEU A 8 -9.22 15.22 -14.70
CA LEU A 8 -10.46 14.66 -15.26
C LEU A 8 -10.17 13.41 -16.10
N LEU A 9 -9.13 13.45 -16.93
CA LEU A 9 -8.71 12.28 -17.71
C LEU A 9 -8.32 11.11 -16.81
N THR A 10 -7.47 11.33 -15.81
CA THR A 10 -7.06 10.27 -14.88
C THR A 10 -8.24 9.70 -14.09
N PHE A 11 -9.21 10.54 -13.75
CA PHE A 11 -10.43 10.13 -13.05
C PHE A 11 -11.31 9.25 -13.94
N LEU A 12 -11.55 9.66 -15.19
CA LEU A 12 -12.33 8.89 -16.15
C LEU A 12 -11.66 7.55 -16.50
N THR A 13 -10.34 7.53 -16.69
CA THR A 13 -9.60 6.28 -16.93
C THR A 13 -9.65 5.35 -15.73
N GLY A 14 -9.58 5.88 -14.51
CA GLY A 14 -9.71 5.07 -13.29
C GLY A 14 -11.09 4.44 -13.16
N ILE A 15 -12.16 5.22 -13.43
CA ILE A 15 -13.53 4.70 -13.45
C ILE A 15 -13.70 3.62 -14.52
N ALA A 16 -13.16 3.84 -15.72
CA ALA A 16 -13.25 2.86 -16.81
C ALA A 16 -12.62 1.51 -16.41
N ILE A 17 -11.44 1.52 -15.79
CA ILE A 17 -10.79 0.29 -15.30
C ILE A 17 -11.63 -0.40 -14.22
N ILE A 18 -12.19 0.36 -13.28
CA ILE A 18 -13.05 -0.20 -12.23
C ILE A 18 -14.28 -0.89 -12.85
N ILE A 19 -14.97 -0.22 -13.77
CA ILE A 19 -16.15 -0.77 -14.44
C ILE A 19 -15.78 -2.03 -15.24
N SER A 20 -14.68 -1.98 -16.02
CA SER A 20 -14.23 -3.13 -16.79
C SER A 20 -13.85 -4.33 -15.93
N PHE A 21 -13.30 -4.10 -14.73
CA PHE A 21 -12.95 -5.18 -13.80
C PHE A 21 -14.18 -5.97 -13.32
N PHE A 22 -15.33 -5.32 -13.13
CA PHE A 22 -16.57 -5.98 -12.69
C PHE A 22 -17.39 -6.57 -13.85
N ILE A 23 -17.15 -6.14 -15.09
CA ILE A 23 -17.93 -6.54 -16.27
C ILE A 23 -17.01 -7.24 -17.29
N PRO A 24 -16.77 -8.56 -17.14
CA PRO A 24 -15.83 -9.31 -17.99
C PRO A 24 -16.48 -9.75 -19.32
N HIS A 25 -17.05 -8.82 -20.08
CA HIS A 25 -17.57 -9.09 -21.43
C HIS A 25 -17.17 -7.98 -22.40
N ARG A 26 -17.13 -8.31 -23.71
CA ARG A 26 -16.87 -7.32 -24.76
C ARG A 26 -17.90 -6.18 -24.70
N PRO A 27 -17.50 -4.90 -24.88
CA PRO A 27 -16.16 -4.39 -25.22
C PRO A 27 -15.25 -4.06 -24.01
N PHE A 28 -15.71 -4.27 -22.77
CA PHE A 28 -15.04 -3.78 -21.56
C PHE A 28 -13.71 -4.47 -21.27
N ASN A 29 -13.57 -5.75 -21.63
CA ASN A 29 -12.32 -6.49 -21.52
C ASN A 29 -11.24 -5.93 -22.48
N GLU A 30 -11.58 -5.62 -23.73
CA GLU A 30 -10.63 -5.07 -24.71
C GLU A 30 -10.14 -3.67 -24.30
N VAL A 31 -11.03 -2.84 -23.76
CA VAL A 31 -10.66 -1.52 -23.22
C VAL A 31 -9.72 -1.68 -22.02
N GLN A 32 -9.97 -2.64 -21.13
CA GLN A 32 -9.09 -2.92 -20.00
C GLN A 32 -7.70 -3.35 -20.46
N ASP A 33 -7.61 -4.29 -21.40
CA ASP A 33 -6.32 -4.79 -21.90
C ASP A 33 -5.48 -3.66 -22.51
N ILE A 34 -6.09 -2.82 -23.36
CA ILE A 34 -5.43 -1.65 -23.95
C ILE A 34 -4.94 -0.70 -22.84
N LEU A 35 -5.79 -0.38 -21.86
CA LEU A 35 -5.42 0.53 -20.78
C LEU A 35 -4.30 -0.03 -19.90
N LEU A 36 -4.30 -1.34 -19.64
CA LEU A 36 -3.25 -2.01 -18.88
C LEU A 36 -1.93 -2.06 -19.64
N ASP A 37 -1.95 -2.30 -20.95
CA ASP A 37 -0.75 -2.25 -21.80
C ASP A 37 -0.10 -0.86 -21.77
N TRP A 38 -0.91 0.19 -21.96
CA TRP A 38 -0.43 1.57 -21.81
C TRP A 38 0.11 1.84 -20.40
N ALA A 39 -0.56 1.34 -19.36
CA ALA A 39 -0.11 1.50 -17.98
C ALA A 39 1.25 0.83 -17.75
N ILE A 40 1.50 -0.36 -18.32
CA ILE A 40 2.80 -1.06 -18.22
C ILE A 40 3.89 -0.24 -18.91
N ILE A 41 3.65 0.24 -20.14
CA ILE A 41 4.61 1.06 -20.89
C ILE A 41 4.96 2.34 -20.12
N ILE A 42 3.94 3.07 -19.66
CA ILE A 42 4.12 4.32 -18.90
C ILE A 42 4.86 4.04 -17.58
N SER A 43 4.53 2.94 -16.89
CA SER A 43 5.17 2.54 -15.63
C SER A 43 6.66 2.25 -15.82
N GLY A 44 7.05 1.65 -16.95
CA GLY A 44 8.47 1.44 -17.29
C GLY A 44 9.25 2.75 -17.38
N PHE A 45 8.71 3.75 -18.10
CA PHE A 45 9.33 5.08 -18.17
C PHE A 45 9.31 5.81 -16.82
N ALA A 46 8.20 5.71 -16.08
CA ALA A 46 8.05 6.31 -14.76
C ALA A 46 9.09 5.76 -13.77
N LEU A 47 9.37 4.46 -13.83
CA LEU A 47 10.42 3.83 -13.02
C LEU A 47 11.80 4.43 -13.32
N LEU A 48 12.16 4.58 -14.60
CA LEU A 48 13.42 5.21 -14.99
C LEU A 48 13.54 6.65 -14.50
N LEU A 49 12.47 7.44 -14.67
CA LEU A 49 12.41 8.82 -14.18
C LEU A 49 12.46 8.89 -12.65
N GLY A 50 11.83 7.95 -11.96
CA GLY A 50 11.84 7.83 -10.50
C GLY A 50 13.25 7.57 -9.96
N ILE A 51 13.95 6.58 -10.53
CA ILE A 51 15.35 6.29 -10.19
C ILE A 51 16.23 7.50 -10.48
N HIS A 52 16.09 8.09 -11.66
CA HIS A 52 16.89 9.25 -12.06
C HIS A 52 16.67 10.45 -11.11
N SER A 53 15.43 10.75 -10.77
CA SER A 53 15.06 11.83 -9.85
C SER A 53 15.64 11.60 -8.45
N LEU A 54 15.50 10.37 -7.93
CA LEU A 54 16.00 9.99 -6.61
C LEU A 54 17.53 10.10 -6.54
N LEU A 55 18.24 9.50 -7.51
CA LEU A 55 19.70 9.53 -7.53
C LEU A 55 20.22 10.95 -7.74
N ARG A 56 19.65 11.71 -8.69
CA ARG A 56 20.03 13.11 -8.93
C ARG A 56 19.92 13.95 -7.65
N LYS A 57 18.81 13.83 -6.93
CA LYS A 57 18.59 14.58 -5.68
C LYS A 57 19.67 14.28 -4.64
N HIS A 58 19.98 13.01 -4.41
CA HIS A 58 20.94 12.61 -3.40
C HIS A 58 22.39 12.88 -3.82
N ILE A 59 22.73 12.68 -5.10
CA ILE A 59 24.06 13.00 -5.65
C ILE A 59 24.34 14.50 -5.53
N ILE A 60 23.39 15.37 -5.91
CA ILE A 60 23.55 16.83 -5.77
C ILE A 60 23.71 17.21 -4.30
N HIS A 61 22.92 16.61 -3.40
CA HIS A 61 23.00 16.87 -1.97
C HIS A 61 24.35 16.42 -1.38
N ILE A 62 24.93 15.31 -1.85
CA ILE A 62 26.29 14.85 -1.50
C ILE A 62 27.34 15.84 -2.01
N GLN A 63 27.23 16.30 -3.26
CA GLN A 63 28.17 17.24 -3.86
C GLN A 63 28.17 18.60 -3.14
N ARG A 64 26.99 19.08 -2.73
CA ARG A 64 26.82 20.34 -2.00
C ARG A 64 27.25 20.27 -0.53
N LYS A 65 27.37 19.06 0.02
CA LYS A 65 27.72 18.81 1.44
C LYS A 65 26.83 19.57 2.43
N ASP A 66 25.56 19.77 2.09
CA ASP A 66 24.61 20.41 3.00
C ASP A 66 24.41 19.55 4.27
N THR A 67 23.85 20.14 5.33
CA THR A 67 23.62 19.44 6.60
C THR A 67 22.82 18.15 6.39
N GLY A 68 23.36 17.00 6.83
CA GLY A 68 22.73 15.70 6.65
C GLY A 68 23.15 14.93 5.37
N TRP A 69 24.12 15.42 4.60
CA TRP A 69 24.63 14.74 3.39
C TRP A 69 25.05 13.28 3.62
N GLY A 70 25.52 12.93 4.83
CA GLY A 70 25.88 11.56 5.20
C GLY A 70 24.75 10.55 4.99
N TYR A 71 23.49 10.93 5.29
CA TYR A 71 22.33 10.07 5.04
C TYR A 71 22.10 9.79 3.55
N SER A 72 22.47 10.74 2.69
CA SER A 72 22.37 10.55 1.24
C SER A 72 23.36 9.53 0.72
N ILE A 73 24.54 9.44 1.33
CA ILE A 73 25.53 8.39 1.00
C ILE A 73 25.01 7.03 1.41
N VAL A 74 24.46 6.91 2.62
CA VAL A 74 23.87 5.66 3.10
C VAL A 74 22.76 5.20 2.16
N LEU A 75 21.84 6.10 1.79
CA LEU A 75 20.76 5.75 0.85
C LEU A 75 21.31 5.33 -0.51
N THR A 76 22.23 6.11 -1.09
CA THR A 76 22.74 5.85 -2.45
C THR A 76 23.55 4.56 -2.51
N SER A 77 24.40 4.31 -1.51
CA SER A 77 25.17 3.06 -1.41
C SER A 77 24.25 1.85 -1.22
N PHE A 78 23.24 1.97 -0.36
CA PHE A 78 22.27 0.91 -0.14
C PHE A 78 21.43 0.62 -1.40
N PHE A 79 21.00 1.65 -2.12
CA PHE A 79 20.33 1.50 -3.41
C PHE A 79 21.19 0.71 -4.41
N ILE A 80 22.46 1.06 -4.57
CA ILE A 80 23.39 0.35 -5.46
C ILE A 80 23.57 -1.10 -4.99
N GLY A 81 23.73 -1.33 -3.68
CA GLY A 81 23.88 -2.68 -3.13
C GLY A 81 22.68 -3.57 -3.44
N VAL A 82 21.46 -3.10 -3.18
CA VAL A 82 20.23 -3.85 -3.49
C VAL A 82 20.06 -4.04 -5.00
N PHE A 83 20.38 -3.04 -5.81
CA PHE A 83 20.33 -3.15 -7.26
C PHE A 83 21.27 -4.24 -7.79
N VAL A 84 22.52 -4.27 -7.31
CA VAL A 84 23.50 -5.30 -7.68
C VAL A 84 23.03 -6.69 -7.25
N VAL A 85 22.55 -6.84 -6.01
CA VAL A 85 21.97 -8.11 -5.52
C VAL A 85 20.78 -8.54 -6.40
N GLY A 86 19.93 -7.59 -6.79
CA GLY A 86 18.80 -7.84 -7.69
C GLY A 86 19.23 -8.33 -9.07
N VAL A 87 20.24 -7.72 -9.68
CA VAL A 87 20.79 -8.13 -10.99
C VAL A 87 21.43 -9.52 -10.89
N ILE A 88 22.23 -9.79 -9.86
CA ILE A 88 22.83 -11.11 -9.65
C ILE A 88 21.75 -12.18 -9.47
N SER A 89 20.72 -11.89 -8.67
CA SER A 89 19.58 -12.78 -8.48
C SER A 89 18.83 -13.02 -9.80
N ALA A 90 18.56 -11.97 -10.59
CA ALA A 90 17.90 -12.09 -11.87
C ALA A 90 18.68 -12.96 -12.87
N ILE A 91 20.00 -12.83 -12.93
CA ILE A 91 20.86 -13.68 -13.79
C ILE A 91 20.84 -15.13 -13.31
N LYS A 92 21.01 -15.37 -12.01
CA LYS A 92 21.07 -16.71 -11.41
C LYS A 92 19.76 -17.49 -11.57
N TYR A 93 18.62 -16.80 -11.44
CA TYR A 93 17.28 -17.41 -11.46
C TYR A 93 16.52 -17.14 -12.77
N LYS A 94 17.22 -16.80 -13.87
CA LYS A 94 16.64 -16.59 -15.21
C LYS A 94 15.42 -15.64 -15.23
N GLY A 95 15.49 -14.55 -14.46
CA GLY A 95 14.42 -13.55 -14.35
C GLY A 95 13.48 -13.74 -13.16
N TYR A 96 13.47 -14.91 -12.51
CA TYR A 96 12.69 -15.14 -11.28
C TYR A 96 13.46 -14.70 -10.03
N SER A 97 13.80 -13.41 -9.95
CA SER A 97 14.67 -12.88 -8.91
C SER A 97 14.08 -12.89 -7.50
N LEU A 98 12.75 -13.02 -7.34
CA LEU A 98 12.02 -13.12 -6.06
C LEU A 98 11.57 -14.56 -5.74
N THR A 99 12.41 -15.56 -6.02
CA THR A 99 12.13 -16.93 -5.54
C THR A 99 12.61 -17.12 -4.10
N PRO A 100 11.89 -17.91 -3.27
CA PRO A 100 12.36 -18.29 -1.94
C PRO A 100 13.79 -18.85 -2.00
N GLY A 101 14.68 -18.34 -1.14
CA GLY A 101 16.10 -18.70 -1.11
C GLY A 101 17.01 -17.92 -2.06
N SER A 102 16.48 -17.00 -2.87
CA SER A 102 17.29 -16.08 -3.67
C SER A 102 17.84 -14.93 -2.81
N SER A 103 19.00 -14.37 -3.18
CA SER A 103 19.62 -13.27 -2.45
C SER A 103 18.74 -12.02 -2.36
N LEU A 104 17.95 -11.73 -3.40
CA LEU A 104 17.00 -10.62 -3.39
C LEU A 104 15.80 -10.91 -2.48
N TYR A 105 15.36 -12.17 -2.40
CA TYR A 105 14.31 -12.58 -1.46
C TYR A 105 14.74 -12.41 0.01
N TYR A 106 16.02 -12.65 0.34
CA TYR A 106 16.55 -12.32 1.67
C TYR A 106 16.45 -10.82 1.98
N VAL A 107 16.80 -9.95 1.04
CA VAL A 107 16.64 -8.49 1.20
C VAL A 107 15.16 -8.14 1.40
N TYR A 108 14.26 -8.78 0.66
CA TYR A 108 12.83 -8.56 0.79
C TYR A 108 12.32 -8.93 2.20
N ASP A 109 12.60 -10.14 2.67
CA ASP A 109 12.09 -10.65 3.95
C ASP A 109 12.67 -9.93 5.17
N TYR A 110 13.97 -9.61 5.14
CA TYR A 110 14.64 -9.02 6.30
C TYR A 110 14.73 -7.50 6.27
N MET A 111 14.40 -6.85 5.15
CA MET A 111 14.48 -5.40 5.05
C MET A 111 13.14 -4.79 4.62
N ILE A 112 12.58 -5.21 3.49
CA ILE A 112 11.36 -4.58 2.94
C ILE A 112 10.16 -4.88 3.84
N ILE A 113 9.97 -6.13 4.27
CA ILE A 113 8.85 -6.51 5.15
C ILE A 113 8.91 -5.76 6.49
N PRO A 114 10.02 -5.75 7.26
CA PRO A 114 10.03 -5.06 8.55
C PRO A 114 9.93 -3.54 8.39
N LEU A 115 10.61 -2.94 7.40
CA LEU A 115 10.56 -1.49 7.19
C LEU A 115 9.14 -1.03 6.81
N SER A 116 8.44 -1.76 5.94
CA SER A 116 7.05 -1.46 5.61
C SER A 116 6.12 -1.66 6.81
N ALA A 117 6.35 -2.72 7.61
CA ALA A 117 5.61 -2.93 8.85
C ALA A 117 5.79 -1.79 9.86
N THR A 118 6.98 -1.18 9.97
CA THR A 118 7.18 0.00 10.84
C THR A 118 6.37 1.19 10.39
N MET A 119 6.28 1.46 9.08
CA MET A 119 5.44 2.52 8.54
C MET A 119 3.96 2.29 8.87
N PHE A 120 3.46 1.07 8.66
CA PHE A 120 2.07 0.73 9.00
C PHE A 120 1.80 0.77 10.50
N SER A 121 2.75 0.32 11.32
CA SER A 121 2.66 0.38 12.79
C SER A 121 2.59 1.82 13.29
N LEU A 122 3.45 2.71 12.79
CA LEU A 122 3.41 4.13 13.11
C LEU A 122 2.10 4.77 12.66
N LEU A 123 1.65 4.47 11.45
CA LEU A 123 0.36 4.96 10.93
C LEU A 123 -0.80 4.51 11.84
N ALA A 124 -0.86 3.23 12.19
CA ALA A 124 -1.88 2.69 13.09
C ALA A 124 -1.84 3.37 14.46
N PHE A 125 -0.64 3.55 15.03
CA PHE A 125 -0.45 4.26 16.30
C PHE A 125 -0.94 5.72 16.22
N PHE A 126 -0.60 6.46 15.16
CA PHE A 126 -1.04 7.85 14.99
C PHE A 126 -2.54 7.96 14.75
N ILE A 127 -3.13 7.06 13.97
CA ILE A 127 -4.59 6.99 13.78
C ILE A 127 -5.26 6.72 15.12
N ALA A 128 -4.80 5.72 15.89
CA ALA A 128 -5.35 5.41 17.20
C ALA A 128 -5.22 6.58 18.18
N SER A 129 -4.06 7.25 18.23
CA SER A 129 -3.82 8.43 19.08
C SER A 129 -4.67 9.64 18.68
N ALA A 130 -4.83 9.88 17.37
CA ALA A 130 -5.71 10.93 16.85
C ALA A 130 -7.18 10.61 17.15
N ALA A 131 -7.60 9.36 16.91
CA ALA A 131 -8.94 8.88 17.22
C ALA A 131 -9.24 8.99 18.72
N TYR A 132 -8.35 8.59 19.61
CA TYR A 132 -8.53 8.75 21.06
C TYR A 132 -8.72 10.22 21.46
N ARG A 133 -7.93 11.15 20.89
CA ARG A 133 -8.08 12.59 21.15
C ARG A 133 -9.35 13.18 20.54
N ALA A 134 -9.74 12.75 19.34
CA ALA A 134 -10.92 13.24 18.62
C ALA A 134 -12.22 12.68 19.21
N PHE A 135 -12.23 11.39 19.56
CA PHE A 135 -13.27 10.71 20.32
C PHE A 135 -13.07 10.89 21.83
N ARG A 136 -12.83 12.13 22.28
CA ARG A 136 -13.07 12.46 23.69
C ARG A 136 -14.57 12.34 23.94
N ALA A 137 -14.99 11.12 24.28
CA ALA A 137 -16.35 10.69 24.53
C ALA A 137 -17.04 11.62 25.53
N ARG A 138 -17.68 12.68 25.03
CA ARG A 138 -18.44 13.64 25.83
C ARG A 138 -19.85 13.13 26.17
N LYS A 139 -20.32 12.07 25.50
CA LYS A 139 -21.67 11.53 25.60
C LYS A 139 -21.59 9.99 25.56
N LEU A 140 -22.28 9.32 26.50
CA LEU A 140 -22.36 7.85 26.60
C LEU A 140 -22.74 7.17 25.27
N ASN A 141 -23.69 7.75 24.53
CA ASN A 141 -24.18 7.20 23.26
C ASN A 141 -23.10 7.12 22.17
N ALA A 142 -22.22 8.13 22.08
CA ALA A 142 -21.14 8.14 21.09
C ALA A 142 -20.07 7.10 21.44
N THR A 143 -19.81 6.85 22.73
CA THR A 143 -18.90 5.80 23.19
C THR A 143 -19.43 4.41 22.86
N LEU A 144 -20.73 4.17 23.07
CA LEU A 144 -21.36 2.88 22.76
C LEU A 144 -21.30 2.58 21.25
N LEU A 145 -21.57 3.58 20.40
CA LEU A 145 -21.44 3.43 18.94
C LEU A 145 -19.99 3.18 18.52
N LEU A 146 -19.02 3.86 19.14
CA LEU A 146 -17.60 3.64 18.87
C LEU A 146 -17.15 2.22 19.25
N ILE A 147 -17.55 1.74 20.43
CA ILE A 147 -17.25 0.37 20.89
C ILE A 147 -17.89 -0.65 19.95
N ALA A 148 -19.15 -0.45 19.57
CA ALA A 148 -19.84 -1.33 18.63
C ALA A 148 -19.12 -1.39 17.26
N ALA A 149 -18.72 -0.24 16.72
CA ALA A 149 -17.98 -0.18 15.46
C ALA A 149 -16.62 -0.90 15.52
N VAL A 150 -15.87 -0.73 16.62
CA VAL A 150 -14.59 -1.42 16.83
C VAL A 150 -14.77 -2.93 16.95
N VAL A 151 -15.78 -3.38 17.70
CA VAL A 151 -16.10 -4.82 17.85
C VAL A 151 -16.47 -5.45 16.50
N VAL A 152 -17.31 -4.77 15.72
CA VAL A 152 -17.72 -5.22 14.38
C VAL A 152 -16.53 -5.26 13.42
N MET A 153 -15.70 -4.21 13.39
CA MET A 153 -14.49 -4.19 12.55
C MET A 153 -13.51 -5.30 12.93
N LEU A 154 -13.28 -5.55 14.22
CA LEU A 154 -12.40 -6.62 14.70
C LEU A 154 -12.93 -8.02 14.37
N GLY A 155 -14.26 -8.23 14.42
CA GLY A 155 -14.88 -9.50 14.06
C GLY A 155 -14.71 -9.90 12.59
N ARG A 156 -14.35 -8.95 11.71
CA ARG A 156 -14.14 -9.15 10.27
C ARG A 156 -12.68 -9.30 9.86
N VAL A 157 -11.73 -9.20 10.79
CA VAL A 157 -10.29 -9.42 10.52
C VAL A 157 -10.00 -10.93 10.49
N PRO A 158 -9.19 -11.46 9.54
CA PRO A 158 -8.91 -12.90 9.43
C PRO A 158 -8.33 -13.55 10.70
N ILE A 159 -7.68 -12.78 11.57
CA ILE A 159 -7.15 -13.23 12.87
C ILE A 159 -8.27 -13.63 13.84
N ALA A 160 -9.49 -13.13 13.62
CA ALA A 160 -10.65 -13.39 14.46
C ALA A 160 -11.21 -14.82 14.33
N GLU A 161 -10.82 -15.56 13.29
CA GLU A 161 -11.22 -16.96 13.07
C GLU A 161 -10.52 -17.95 14.02
N ASN A 162 -9.45 -17.51 14.70
CA ASN A 162 -8.78 -18.26 15.74
C ASN A 162 -9.71 -18.48 16.94
N ALA A 163 -9.61 -19.63 17.62
CA ALA A 163 -10.55 -20.06 18.66
C ALA A 163 -10.82 -19.02 19.78
N PHE A 164 -9.86 -18.14 20.07
CA PHE A 164 -9.97 -17.09 21.08
C PHE A 164 -10.91 -15.93 20.68
N PHE A 165 -11.10 -15.66 19.38
CA PHE A 165 -11.82 -14.49 18.88
C PHE A 165 -13.14 -14.82 18.17
N LYS A 166 -13.53 -16.10 18.08
CA LYS A 166 -14.81 -16.54 17.49
C LYS A 166 -16.05 -15.84 18.04
N PHE A 167 -16.01 -15.40 19.30
CA PHE A 167 -17.08 -14.62 19.91
C PHE A 167 -17.28 -13.26 19.22
N LEU A 168 -16.20 -12.57 18.84
CA LEU A 168 -16.27 -11.28 18.14
C LEU A 168 -16.90 -11.41 16.75
N THR A 169 -16.55 -12.46 16.00
CA THR A 169 -17.16 -12.73 14.69
C THR A 169 -18.65 -13.02 14.82
N ARG A 170 -19.07 -13.86 15.78
CA ARG A 170 -20.48 -14.16 16.05
C ARG A 170 -21.29 -12.91 16.44
N PHE A 171 -20.71 -12.01 17.24
CA PHE A 171 -21.33 -10.73 17.60
C PHE A 171 -21.43 -9.78 16.40
N SER A 172 -20.38 -9.70 15.57
CA SER A 172 -20.40 -8.92 14.33
C SER A 172 -21.48 -9.41 13.37
N ASP A 173 -21.66 -10.73 13.25
CA ASP A 173 -22.68 -11.32 12.38
C ASP A 173 -24.08 -11.03 12.92
N TRP A 174 -24.32 -11.20 14.23
CA TRP A 174 -25.60 -10.88 14.86
C TRP A 174 -26.01 -9.40 14.63
N PHE A 175 -25.06 -8.47 14.75
CA PHE A 175 -25.31 -7.04 14.54
C PHE A 175 -25.61 -6.68 13.08
N MET A 176 -25.05 -7.40 12.11
CA MET A 176 -25.35 -7.17 10.69
C MET A 176 -26.62 -7.88 10.22
N PHE A 177 -26.92 -9.08 10.73
CA PHE A 177 -28.05 -9.86 10.22
C PHE A 177 -29.37 -9.53 10.91
N ILE A 178 -29.38 -9.04 12.15
CA ILE A 178 -30.62 -8.82 12.90
C ILE A 178 -31.08 -7.35 12.84
N PRO A 179 -30.31 -6.35 13.32
CA PRO A 179 -30.70 -4.94 13.24
C PRO A 179 -30.80 -4.39 11.80
N GLN A 180 -29.83 -4.73 10.93
CA GLN A 180 -29.74 -4.13 9.60
C GLN A 180 -30.79 -4.67 8.62
N MET A 181 -31.32 -5.89 8.86
CA MET A 181 -32.44 -6.44 8.09
C MET A 181 -33.81 -6.10 8.69
N ALA A 182 -33.85 -5.38 9.82
CA ALA A 182 -35.07 -4.95 10.48
C ALA A 182 -35.45 -3.47 10.19
N ALA A 183 -34.62 -2.75 9.43
CA ALA A 183 -34.87 -1.41 8.91
C ALA A 183 -35.08 -1.46 7.39
#